data_AF-A0A1X0QM50-F1
#
_entry.id   AF-A0A1X0QM50-F1
#
_cell.length_a   1.000
_cell.length_b   1.000
_cell.length_c   1.000
_cell.angle_alpha   90.00
_cell.angle_beta   90.00
_cell.angle_gamma   90.00
#
_symmetry.space_group_name_H-M   'P 1'
#
loop_
_entity.id
_entity.type
_entity.pdbx_description
1 polymer ?
#
loop_
_entity_poly.entity_id
_entity_poly.type
_entity_poly.pdbx_seq_one_letter_code
_entity_poly.pdbx_strand_id
1 'polypeptide(L)'
;ILCRSQIVFGMQFADLFSLVLGNQGISECIALVVTITFGKTNQYDKIEYGSSVQHHDAEVCFISALAKNLFSRLHSEKRKTTRRKPH
;
A
#
# COMPACT_ATOMS: atom_id res chain seq x y z
N ILE A 1 -5.13 5.03 -7.30
CA ILE A 1 -5.65 3.66 -7.54
C ILE A 1 -7.17 3.74 -7.53
N LEU A 2 -7.82 3.48 -8.67
CA LEU A 2 -9.28 3.49 -8.79
C LEU A 2 -9.77 2.03 -8.71
N CYS A 3 -10.31 1.64 -7.55
CA CYS A 3 -10.83 0.29 -7.32
C CYS A 3 -12.26 0.35 -6.78
N ARG A 4 -13.07 -0.66 -7.12
CA ARG A 4 -14.40 -0.84 -6.50
C ARG A 4 -14.22 -1.18 -5.02
N SER A 5 -15.11 -0.70 -4.17
CA SER A 5 -15.05 -0.94 -2.71
C SER A 5 -14.92 -2.43 -2.36
N GLN A 6 -15.67 -3.29 -3.06
CA GLN A 6 -15.61 -4.75 -2.89
C GLN A 6 -14.21 -5.32 -3.10
N ILE A 7 -13.44 -4.77 -4.05
CA ILE A 7 -12.05 -5.16 -4.30
C ILE A 7 -11.18 -4.66 -3.14
N VAL A 8 -11.34 -3.39 -2.76
CA VAL A 8 -10.54 -2.75 -1.69
C VAL A 8 -10.68 -3.47 -0.35
N PHE A 9 -11.88 -3.94 0.00
CA PHE A 9 -12.10 -4.71 1.23
C PHE A 9 -11.45 -6.09 1.23
N GLY A 10 -11.24 -6.68 0.05
CA GLY A 10 -10.56 -7.97 -0.10
C GLY A 10 -9.03 -7.87 -0.15
N MET A 11 -8.47 -6.66 -0.30
CA MET A 11 -7.02 -6.46 -0.41
C MET A 11 -6.31 -6.74 0.92
N GLN A 12 -5.23 -7.50 0.85
CA GLN A 12 -4.32 -7.74 1.95
C GLN A 12 -3.01 -6.98 1.75
N PHE A 13 -2.27 -6.80 2.85
CA PHE A 13 -0.96 -6.18 2.77
C PHE A 13 0.02 -6.99 1.89
N ALA A 14 -0.13 -8.32 1.85
CA ALA A 14 0.68 -9.21 1.01
C ALA A 14 0.45 -9.01 -0.51
N ASP A 15 -0.65 -8.37 -0.90
CA ASP A 15 -0.93 -8.05 -2.30
C ASP A 15 -0.16 -6.81 -2.80
N LEU A 16 0.50 -6.08 -1.88
CA LEU A 16 1.24 -4.85 -2.17
C LEU A 16 2.74 -5.13 -2.35
N PHE A 17 3.33 -4.55 -3.38
CA PHE A 17 4.78 -4.56 -3.60
C PHE A 17 5.28 -3.22 -4.15
N SER A 18 6.53 -2.88 -3.84
CA SER A 18 7.18 -1.69 -4.37
C SER A 18 7.90 -2.00 -5.68
N LEU A 19 7.87 -1.04 -6.60
CA LEU A 19 8.61 -1.07 -7.85
C LEU A 19 9.37 0.24 -8.00
N VAL A 20 10.69 0.16 -8.19
CA VAL A 20 11.50 1.33 -8.51
C VAL A 20 11.31 1.66 -9.99
N LEU A 21 10.84 2.86 -10.27
CA LEU A 21 10.65 3.38 -11.62
C LEU A 21 11.91 4.13 -12.04
N GLY A 22 12.64 3.54 -13.00
CA GLY A 22 13.77 4.22 -13.62
C GLY A 22 13.33 5.43 -14.44
N ASN A 23 14.23 6.39 -14.61
CA ASN A 23 14.11 7.53 -15.53
C ASN A 23 12.90 8.47 -15.28
N GLN A 24 12.34 8.52 -14.07
CA GLN A 24 11.23 9.43 -13.74
C GLN A 24 11.66 10.78 -13.14
N GLY A 25 12.96 11.06 -13.06
CA GLY A 25 13.49 12.32 -12.56
C GLY A 25 14.89 12.19 -11.96
N ILE A 26 15.26 13.19 -11.14
CA ILE A 26 16.57 13.28 -10.48
C ILE A 26 16.71 12.28 -9.32
N SER A 27 15.58 11.88 -8.72
CA SER A 27 15.53 10.93 -7.61
C SER A 27 14.84 9.63 -8.03
N GLU A 28 15.20 8.53 -7.36
CA GLU A 28 14.48 7.26 -7.47
C GLU A 28 12.99 7.49 -7.17
N CYS A 29 12.14 7.02 -8.07
CA CYS A 29 10.69 7.15 -7.95
C CYS A 29 10.10 5.79 -7.62
N ILE A 30 9.36 5.69 -6.52
CA ILE A 30 8.76 4.42 -6.09
C ILE A 30 7.29 4.39 -6.50
N ALA A 31 6.91 3.34 -7.24
CA ALA A 31 5.52 2.93 -7.39
C ALA A 31 5.17 1.89 -6.33
N LEU A 32 4.02 2.07 -5.70
CA LEU A 32 3.34 1.02 -4.95
C LEU A 32 2.35 0.33 -5.88
N VAL A 33 2.54 -0.96 -6.09
CA VAL A 33 1.70 -1.79 -6.95
C VAL A 33 0.86 -2.71 -6.07
N VAL A 34 -0.41 -2.87 -6.42
CA VAL A 34 -1.35 -3.80 -5.79
C VAL A 34 -1.78 -4.84 -6.82
N THR A 35 -1.69 -6.10 -6.45
CA THR A 35 -2.27 -7.20 -7.23
C THR A 35 -3.74 -7.34 -6.86
N ILE A 36 -4.63 -7.18 -7.82
CA ILE A 36 -6.07 -7.29 -7.62
C ILE A 36 -6.47 -8.74 -7.87
N THR A 37 -6.60 -9.49 -6.78
CA THR A 37 -6.96 -10.92 -6.79
C THR A 37 -8.43 -11.17 -6.43
N PHE A 38 -9.12 -10.15 -5.87
CA PHE A 38 -10.48 -10.27 -5.37
C PHE A 38 -11.51 -9.63 -6.32
N GLY A 39 -12.54 -10.39 -6.67
CA GLY A 39 -13.42 -10.08 -7.80
C GLY A 39 -12.87 -10.71 -9.08
N LYS A 40 -13.75 -11.19 -9.96
CA LYS A 40 -13.39 -11.89 -11.20
C LYS A 40 -12.14 -11.28 -11.84
N THR A 41 -11.19 -12.12 -12.20
CA THR A 41 -10.21 -11.84 -13.26
C THR A 41 -10.92 -11.13 -14.41
N ASN A 42 -10.21 -10.30 -15.17
CA ASN A 42 -10.85 -9.62 -16.29
C ASN A 42 -11.50 -10.65 -17.23
N GLN A 43 -12.32 -10.22 -18.20
CA GLN A 43 -13.00 -11.12 -19.14
C GLN A 43 -12.09 -12.10 -19.92
N TYR A 44 -10.76 -11.99 -19.77
CA TYR A 44 -9.72 -12.82 -20.34
C TYR A 44 -8.91 -13.62 -19.29
N ASP A 45 -9.44 -13.78 -18.08
CA ASP A 45 -8.79 -14.48 -16.97
C ASP A 45 -7.41 -13.94 -16.54
N LYS A 46 -7.12 -12.65 -16.81
CA LYS A 46 -5.84 -12.04 -16.42
C LYS A 46 -5.91 -11.40 -15.05
N ILE A 47 -4.78 -11.47 -14.34
CA ILE A 47 -4.53 -10.75 -13.10
C ILE A 47 -4.54 -9.25 -13.39
N GLU A 48 -5.28 -8.49 -12.57
CA GLU A 48 -5.31 -7.04 -12.64
C GLU A 48 -4.32 -6.43 -11.66
N TYR A 49 -3.70 -5.31 -12.05
CA TYR A 49 -2.78 -4.58 -11.21
C TYR A 49 -3.24 -3.12 -11.10
N GLY A 50 -3.28 -2.61 -9.88
CA GLY A 50 -3.38 -1.18 -9.62
C GLY A 50 -2.01 -0.63 -9.21
N SER A 51 -1.73 0.63 -9.51
CA SER A 51 -0.51 1.27 -9.00
C SER A 51 -0.75 2.71 -8.60
N SER A 52 0.10 3.19 -7.68
CA SER A 52 0.23 4.59 -7.32
C SER A 52 1.69 4.96 -7.31
N VAL A 53 2.03 6.07 -7.93
CA VAL A 53 3.38 6.65 -7.87
C VAL A 53 3.49 7.56 -6.64
N GLN A 54 4.70 7.71 -6.11
CA GLN A 54 4.98 8.70 -5.08
C GLN A 54 4.72 10.11 -5.62
N HIS A 55 3.85 10.85 -4.93
CA HIS A 55 3.55 12.23 -5.25
C HIS A 55 4.49 13.14 -4.44
N HIS A 56 4.88 14.28 -5.02
CA HIS A 56 5.82 15.21 -4.37
C HIS A 56 5.27 15.78 -3.06
N ASP A 57 3.97 16.11 -3.04
CA ASP A 57 3.26 16.53 -1.84
C ASP A 57 2.81 15.29 -1.05
N ALA A 58 3.37 15.17 0.16
CA ALA A 58 3.17 14.05 1.06
C ALA A 58 1.77 14.03 1.71
N GLU A 59 1.04 15.14 1.76
CA GLU A 59 -0.29 15.19 2.37
C GLU A 59 -1.36 14.58 1.44
N VAL A 60 -1.15 14.63 0.13
CA VAL A 60 -2.03 14.01 -0.87
C VAL A 60 -1.49 12.66 -1.39
N CYS A 61 -0.29 12.27 -1.01
CA CYS A 61 0.33 11.03 -1.48
C CYS A 61 -0.24 9.80 -0.77
N PHE A 62 -0.79 8.85 -1.55
CA PHE A 62 -1.27 7.56 -1.04
C PHE A 62 -0.18 6.77 -0.31
N ILE A 63 1.05 6.75 -0.85
CA ILE A 63 2.18 6.02 -0.24
C ILE A 63 2.51 6.61 1.13
N SER A 64 2.57 7.95 1.25
CA SER A 64 2.80 8.65 2.51
C SER A 64 1.67 8.40 3.53
N ALA A 65 0.41 8.45 3.10
CA ALA A 65 -0.74 8.15 3.96
C ALA A 65 -0.71 6.71 4.47
N LEU A 66 -0.38 5.73 3.61
CA LEU A 66 -0.22 4.33 3.99
C LEU A 66 0.92 4.15 4.99
N ALA A 67 2.09 4.77 4.75
CA ALA A 67 3.23 4.72 5.65
C ALA A 67 2.90 5.29 7.04
N LYS A 68 2.25 6.47 7.10
CA LYS A 68 1.77 7.07 8.36
C LYS A 68 0.82 6.13 9.11
N ASN A 69 -0.14 5.52 8.40
CA ASN A 69 -1.11 4.59 8.99
C ASN A 69 -0.43 3.32 9.54
N LEU A 70 0.47 2.70 8.77
CA LEU A 70 1.22 1.51 9.21
C LEU A 70 2.14 1.83 10.38
N PHE A 71 2.86 2.95 10.32
CA PHE A 71 3.71 3.40 11.42
C PHE A 71 2.90 3.60 12.69
N SER A 72 1.76 4.30 12.61
CA SER A 72 0.87 4.50 13.76
C SER A 72 0.39 3.18 14.36
N ARG A 73 -0.03 2.21 13.53
CA ARG A 73 -0.51 0.90 14.00
C ARG A 73 0.60 0.09 14.65
N LEU A 74 1.70 -0.13 13.94
CA LEU A 74 2.79 -1.01 14.38
C LEU A 74 3.59 -0.40 15.54
N HIS A 75 3.79 0.92 15.54
CA HIS A 75 4.53 1.59 16.60
C HIS A 75 3.67 1.80 17.87
N SER A 76 2.37 2.05 17.72
CA SER A 76 1.46 2.10 18.88
C SER A 76 1.31 0.72 19.53
N GLU A 77 1.35 -0.35 18.76
CA GLU A 77 1.32 -1.72 19.26
C GLU A 77 2.56 -2.04 20.10
N LYS A 78 3.76 -1.62 19.67
CA LYS A 78 5.00 -1.77 20.44
C LYS A 78 4.98 -1.07 21.80
N ARG A 79 4.29 0.09 21.91
CA ARG A 79 4.11 0.79 23.20
C ARG A 79 3.13 0.08 24.14
N LYS A 80 2.13 -0.63 23.60
CA LYS A 80 1.16 -1.41 24.41
C LYS A 80 1.73 -2.73 24.91
N THR A 81 2.59 -3.39 24.12
CA THR A 81 3.28 -4.62 24.55
C THR A 81 4.37 -4.36 25.59
N THR A 82 5.07 -3.23 25.53
CA THR A 82 6.01 -2.83 26.62
C THR A 82 5.29 -2.49 27.92
N ARG A 83 4.09 -1.92 27.88
CA ARG A 83 3.28 -1.65 29.09
C ARG A 83 2.57 -2.88 29.67
N ARG A 84 2.56 -4.02 28.97
CA ARG A 84 1.92 -5.28 29.38
C ARG A 84 2.91 -6.35 29.89
N LYS A 85 4.11 -5.96 30.31
CA LYS A 85 4.93 -6.81 31.17
C LYS A 85 4.66 -6.42 32.63
N PRO A 86 3.73 -7.07 33.34
CA PRO A 86 3.74 -7.05 34.79
C PRO A 86 4.91 -7.92 35.27
N HIS A 87 5.66 -7.37 36.24
CA HIS A 87 6.50 -8.16 37.13
C HIS A 87 5.65 -9.12 37.96
#